data_AF-A0A920K5R8-F1
#
_entry.id   AF-A0A920K5R8-F1
#
_cell.length_a   1.000
_cell.length_b   1.000
_cell.length_c   1.000
_cell.angle_alpha   90.00
_cell.angle_beta   90.00
_cell.angle_gamma   90.00
#
_symmetry.space_group_name_H-M   'P 1'
#
loop_
_entity.id
_entity.type
_entity.pdbx_description
1 polymer ?
#
loop_
_entity_poly.entity_id
_entity_poly.type
_entity_poly.pdbx_seq_one_letter_code
_entity_poly.pdbx_strand_id
1 'polypeptide(L)'
;MGAIGENKKKIEKSSKIKISIVAIADPDKSKFENVDIPSTCHVYSDAFQLLKDKSIDVVIELIGGETIAKEFVISAIRERKMVVTANKALLAKYGKQIFDEAERNGVAVFYEAAIAGGIPIVKVLKEGLAANEILWISGIINGTTNYILSEMDKRDLGFDEALSEAKLHGYAEQDPTLDIDGLDSAHKISLLASLAFGTSFDFDEIPARGIRGIDERDVRFAKKFGYQIKLLAFA
;
A
#
# COMPACT_ATOMS: atom_id res chain seq x y z
N MET A 1 -5.17 -1.77 21.99
CA MET A 1 -5.67 -2.62 20.89
C MET A 1 -6.04 -1.75 19.69
N GLY A 2 -5.33 -1.80 18.56
CA GLY A 2 -5.67 -1.02 17.35
C GLY A 2 -7.02 -1.41 16.72
N ALA A 3 -7.23 -1.06 15.44
CA ALA A 3 -8.53 -1.17 14.76
C ALA A 3 -9.25 -2.54 14.92
N ILE A 4 -8.52 -3.66 14.94
CA ILE A 4 -9.10 -5.01 15.11
C ILE A 4 -9.75 -5.18 16.48
N GLY A 5 -9.13 -4.70 17.56
CA GLY A 5 -9.69 -4.86 18.91
C GLY A 5 -10.84 -3.90 19.18
N GLU A 6 -10.71 -2.63 18.76
CA GLU A 6 -11.78 -1.64 18.86
C GLU A 6 -13.04 -2.07 18.09
N ASN A 7 -12.86 -2.67 16.91
CA ASN A 7 -13.97 -3.07 16.04
C ASN A 7 -14.35 -4.55 16.15
N LYS A 8 -13.79 -5.29 17.13
CA LYS A 8 -13.95 -6.76 17.24
C LYS A 8 -15.39 -7.23 17.11
N LYS A 9 -16.31 -6.65 17.89
CA LYS A 9 -17.74 -7.02 17.86
C LYS A 9 -18.38 -6.78 16.50
N LYS A 10 -17.99 -5.69 15.81
CA LYS A 10 -18.53 -5.35 14.49
C LYS A 10 -18.01 -6.32 13.44
N ILE A 11 -16.71 -6.64 13.47
CA ILE A 11 -16.06 -7.61 12.59
C ILE A 11 -16.71 -8.98 12.77
N GLU A 12 -16.80 -9.48 14.01
CA GLU A 12 -17.40 -10.79 14.30
C GLU A 12 -18.86 -10.87 13.84
N LYS A 13 -19.63 -9.79 13.99
CA LYS A 13 -21.02 -9.74 13.52
C LYS A 13 -21.14 -9.76 12.00
N SER A 14 -20.27 -9.04 11.28
CA SER A 14 -20.36 -8.92 9.82
C SER A 14 -19.73 -10.10 9.08
N SER A 15 -18.57 -10.59 9.52
CA SER A 15 -17.86 -11.69 8.87
C SER A 15 -18.24 -13.06 9.41
N LYS A 16 -18.87 -13.13 10.59
CA LYS A 16 -19.08 -14.37 11.37
C LYS A 16 -17.77 -15.09 11.73
N ILE A 17 -16.63 -14.39 11.66
CA ILE A 17 -15.30 -14.90 11.96
C ILE A 17 -14.76 -14.19 13.21
N LYS A 18 -14.18 -14.97 14.13
CA LYS A 18 -13.43 -14.45 15.28
C LYS A 18 -11.98 -14.28 14.89
N ILE A 19 -11.46 -13.06 15.07
CA ILE A 19 -10.04 -12.74 14.80
C ILE A 19 -9.33 -12.56 16.13
N SER A 20 -8.20 -13.25 16.29
CA SER A 20 -7.33 -13.16 17.46
C SER A 20 -5.91 -12.84 17.00
N ILE A 21 -5.31 -11.81 17.59
CA ILE A 21 -3.89 -11.52 17.41
C ILE A 21 -3.13 -12.42 18.38
N VAL A 22 -2.47 -13.45 17.85
CA VAL A 22 -1.77 -14.48 18.64
C VAL A 22 -0.25 -14.30 18.64
N ALA A 23 0.30 -13.58 17.67
CA ALA A 23 1.73 -13.34 17.55
C ALA A 23 2.02 -11.98 16.90
N ILE A 24 3.12 -11.36 17.32
CA ILE A 24 3.71 -10.16 16.71
C ILE A 24 5.22 -10.41 16.61
N ALA A 25 5.85 -9.88 15.55
CA ALA A 25 7.30 -9.93 15.39
C ALA A 25 7.87 -8.57 15.01
N ASP A 26 8.88 -8.12 15.75
CA ASP A 26 9.74 -6.97 15.40
C ASP A 26 11.13 -7.23 16.01
N PRO A 27 12.23 -6.95 15.30
CA PRO A 27 13.57 -7.04 15.87
C PRO A 27 13.73 -6.22 17.16
N ASP A 28 13.02 -5.09 17.26
CA ASP A 28 12.99 -4.23 18.43
C ASP A 28 11.70 -4.43 19.23
N LYS A 29 11.78 -5.27 20.27
CA LYS A 29 10.64 -5.57 21.14
C LYS A 29 10.20 -4.38 22.00
N SER A 30 11.07 -3.38 22.21
CA SER A 30 10.75 -2.23 23.08
C SER A 30 9.57 -1.42 22.55
N LYS A 31 9.35 -1.45 21.23
CA LYS A 31 8.19 -0.85 20.56
C LYS A 31 6.84 -1.33 21.10
N PHE A 32 6.79 -2.48 21.76
CA PHE A 32 5.56 -3.07 22.29
C PHE A 32 5.35 -2.86 23.78
N GLU A 33 6.30 -2.28 24.52
CA GLU A 33 6.20 -2.10 25.97
C GLU A 33 5.01 -1.23 26.38
N ASN A 34 4.67 -0.24 25.55
CA ASN A 34 3.57 0.70 25.77
C ASN A 34 2.37 0.45 24.84
N VAL A 35 2.35 -0.69 24.14
CA VAL A 35 1.26 -1.06 23.26
C VAL A 35 0.36 -2.06 23.98
N ASP A 36 -0.93 -1.76 24.05
CA ASP A 36 -1.93 -2.69 24.58
C ASP A 36 -2.09 -3.89 23.63
N ILE A 37 -1.31 -4.93 23.91
CA ILE A 37 -1.30 -6.25 23.26
C ILE A 37 -2.01 -7.29 24.15
N PRO A 38 -2.79 -8.23 23.57
CA PRO A 38 -3.38 -9.31 24.33
C PRO A 38 -2.31 -10.10 25.10
N SER A 39 -2.56 -10.46 26.36
CA SER A 39 -1.62 -11.25 27.16
C SER A 39 -1.33 -12.64 26.57
N THR A 40 -2.21 -13.13 25.70
CA THR A 40 -2.04 -14.37 24.93
C THR A 40 -1.15 -14.22 23.71
N CYS A 41 -0.75 -12.99 23.35
CA CYS A 41 0.04 -12.71 22.16
C CYS A 41 1.53 -12.95 22.41
N HIS A 42 2.17 -13.77 21.58
CA HIS A 42 3.60 -14.03 21.66
C HIS A 42 4.40 -12.98 20.87
N VAL A 43 5.49 -12.46 21.45
CA VAL A 43 6.34 -11.44 20.82
C VAL A 43 7.69 -12.04 20.41
N TYR A 44 7.89 -12.18 19.10
CA TYR A 44 9.11 -12.71 18.50
C TYR A 44 10.06 -11.59 18.10
N SER A 45 11.37 -11.80 18.26
CA SER A 45 12.40 -10.93 17.67
C SER A 45 12.76 -11.34 16.24
N ASP A 46 12.37 -12.55 15.84
CA ASP A 46 12.57 -13.11 14.51
C ASP A 46 11.22 -13.53 13.93
N ALA A 47 10.82 -12.87 12.84
CA ALA A 47 9.54 -13.13 12.20
C ALA A 47 9.44 -14.56 11.64
N PHE A 48 10.55 -15.19 11.22
CA PHE A 48 10.49 -16.54 10.68
C PHE A 48 10.14 -17.60 11.72
N GLN A 49 10.34 -17.31 13.01
CA GLN A 49 9.93 -18.20 14.09
C GLN A 49 8.41 -18.30 14.22
N LEU A 50 7.68 -17.20 13.94
CA LEU A 50 6.22 -17.19 14.02
C LEU A 50 5.59 -18.12 12.97
N LEU A 51 6.25 -18.32 11.83
CA LEU A 51 5.74 -19.17 10.76
C LEU A 51 5.64 -20.65 11.16
N LYS A 52 6.40 -21.08 12.18
CA LYS A 52 6.38 -22.46 12.70
C LYS A 52 5.16 -22.74 13.58
N ASP A 53 4.46 -21.71 14.05
CA ASP A 53 3.27 -21.87 14.87
C ASP A 53 2.09 -22.31 14.00
N LYS A 54 1.61 -23.53 14.22
CA LYS A 54 0.49 -24.13 13.47
C LYS A 54 -0.86 -23.52 13.83
N SER A 55 -0.96 -22.77 14.92
CA SER A 55 -2.18 -22.05 15.30
C SER A 55 -2.41 -20.76 14.52
N ILE A 56 -1.41 -20.30 13.75
CA ILE A 56 -1.50 -19.09 12.93
C ILE A 56 -2.05 -19.42 11.54
N ASP A 57 -3.27 -18.97 11.25
CA ASP A 57 -3.91 -19.15 9.94
C ASP A 57 -3.48 -18.07 8.91
N VAL A 58 -3.26 -16.85 9.40
CA VAL A 58 -3.02 -15.65 8.58
C VAL A 58 -1.83 -14.89 9.10
N VAL A 59 -0.92 -14.49 8.20
CA VAL A 59 0.17 -13.55 8.50
C VAL A 59 -0.11 -12.19 7.87
N ILE A 60 0.18 -11.13 8.62
CA ILE A 60 0.10 -9.75 8.13
C ILE A 60 1.54 -9.24 8.00
N GLU A 61 1.97 -8.98 6.78
CA GLU A 61 3.31 -8.46 6.48
C GLU A 61 3.29 -6.93 6.36
N LEU A 62 4.07 -6.29 7.24
CA LEU A 62 4.26 -4.84 7.34
C LEU A 62 5.75 -4.48 7.53
N ILE A 63 6.66 -5.34 7.06
CA ILE A 63 8.12 -5.18 7.21
C ILE A 63 8.60 -4.03 6.33
N GLY A 64 8.02 -3.90 5.13
CA GLY A 64 8.47 -2.95 4.12
C GLY A 64 9.74 -3.41 3.39
N GLY A 65 10.11 -2.65 2.35
CA GLY A 65 11.21 -3.04 1.46
C GLY A 65 10.93 -4.33 0.69
N GLU A 66 11.95 -4.88 0.03
CA GLU A 66 11.80 -6.02 -0.88
C GLU A 66 12.38 -7.33 -0.35
N THR A 67 13.61 -7.28 0.18
CA THR A 67 14.43 -8.48 0.38
C THR A 67 13.86 -9.43 1.43
N ILE A 68 13.89 -9.01 2.70
CA ILE A 68 13.42 -9.84 3.82
C ILE A 68 11.91 -10.07 3.71
N ALA A 69 11.15 -9.07 3.27
CA ALA A 69 9.72 -9.16 3.08
C ALA A 69 9.35 -10.27 2.06
N LYS A 70 10.07 -10.38 0.93
CA LYS A 70 9.87 -11.44 -0.05
C LYS A 70 10.13 -12.82 0.56
N GLU A 71 11.27 -12.99 1.22
CA GLU A 71 11.64 -14.26 1.83
C GLU A 71 10.61 -14.71 2.88
N PHE A 72 10.14 -13.77 3.69
CA PHE A 72 9.09 -14.01 4.68
C PHE A 72 7.76 -14.40 4.04
N VAL A 73 7.28 -13.66 3.04
CA VAL A 73 6.01 -13.94 2.35
C VAL A 73 6.05 -15.31 1.66
N ILE A 74 7.11 -15.62 0.93
CA ILE A 74 7.26 -16.93 0.28
C ILE A 74 7.32 -18.06 1.31
N SER A 75 8.02 -17.85 2.43
CA SER A 75 8.07 -18.84 3.51
C SER A 75 6.71 -19.06 4.16
N ALA A 76 5.94 -18.00 4.39
CA ALA A 76 4.59 -18.10 4.94
C ALA A 76 3.64 -18.87 4.01
N ILE A 77 3.73 -18.62 2.70
CA ILE A 77 2.98 -19.34 1.67
C ILE A 77 3.29 -20.84 1.70
N ARG A 78 4.58 -21.20 1.81
CA ARG A 78 5.03 -22.60 1.89
C ARG A 78 4.58 -23.31 3.16
N GLU A 79 4.48 -22.58 4.27
CA GLU A 79 3.86 -23.05 5.52
C GLU A 79 2.33 -23.04 5.47
N ARG A 80 1.73 -22.81 4.29
CA ARG A 80 0.29 -22.79 4.01
C ARG A 80 -0.48 -21.75 4.83
N LYS A 81 0.14 -20.60 5.10
CA LYS A 81 -0.51 -19.46 5.77
C LYS A 81 -1.03 -18.48 4.72
N MET A 82 -2.24 -17.95 4.94
CA MET A 82 -2.73 -16.83 4.13
C MET A 82 -1.90 -15.59 4.43
N VAL A 83 -1.65 -14.76 3.43
CA VAL A 83 -0.84 -13.55 3.56
C VAL A 83 -1.71 -12.32 3.32
N VAL A 84 -1.60 -11.33 4.20
CA VAL A 84 -2.12 -9.97 3.98
C VAL A 84 -0.93 -9.03 4.00
N THR A 85 -0.75 -8.18 2.98
CA THR A 85 0.38 -7.23 2.91
C THR A 85 -0.05 -5.85 2.45
N ALA A 86 0.65 -4.81 2.90
CA ALA A 86 0.53 -3.45 2.38
C ALA A 86 1.76 -3.04 1.52
N ASN A 87 2.63 -3.99 1.20
CA ASN A 87 3.93 -3.74 0.59
C ASN A 87 3.86 -3.64 -0.93
N LYS A 88 3.55 -2.43 -1.42
CA LYS A 88 3.46 -2.10 -2.85
C LYS A 88 4.75 -2.37 -3.62
N ALA A 89 5.92 -2.09 -3.06
CA ALA A 89 7.21 -2.26 -3.74
C ALA A 89 7.51 -3.75 -3.95
N LEU A 90 7.28 -4.57 -2.92
CA LEU A 90 7.39 -6.02 -3.01
C LEU A 90 6.46 -6.59 -4.10
N LEU A 91 5.21 -6.17 -4.11
CA LEU A 91 4.23 -6.68 -5.07
C LEU A 91 4.46 -6.18 -6.49
N ALA A 92 4.89 -4.93 -6.67
CA ALA A 92 5.17 -4.39 -8.00
C ALA A 92 6.29 -5.17 -8.69
N LYS A 93 7.33 -5.56 -7.94
CA LYS A 93 8.51 -6.24 -8.49
C LYS A 93 8.44 -7.76 -8.47
N TYR A 94 7.88 -8.35 -7.41
CA TYR A 94 7.85 -9.80 -7.19
C TYR A 94 6.43 -10.37 -7.13
N GLY A 95 5.40 -9.56 -7.42
CA GLY A 95 4.01 -9.97 -7.33
C GLY A 95 3.71 -11.25 -8.11
N LYS A 96 4.16 -11.33 -9.37
CA LYS A 96 4.00 -12.55 -10.18
C LYS A 96 4.53 -13.79 -9.47
N GLN A 97 5.78 -13.74 -9.00
CA GLN A 97 6.39 -14.85 -8.27
C GLN A 97 5.60 -15.23 -7.01
N ILE A 98 5.13 -14.23 -6.26
CA ILE A 98 4.36 -14.43 -5.03
C ILE A 98 3.00 -15.06 -5.32
N PHE A 99 2.27 -14.56 -6.32
CA PHE A 99 0.95 -15.08 -6.69
C PHE A 99 1.03 -16.48 -7.29
N ASP A 100 2.04 -16.75 -8.14
CA ASP A 100 2.29 -18.08 -8.69
C ASP A 100 2.59 -19.10 -7.56
N GLU A 101 3.41 -18.72 -6.57
CA GLU A 101 3.71 -19.60 -5.42
C GLU A 101 2.47 -19.81 -4.54
N ALA A 102 1.66 -18.77 -4.34
CA ALA A 102 0.41 -18.84 -3.58
C ALA A 102 -0.60 -19.80 -4.23
N GLU A 103 -0.76 -19.69 -5.56
CA GLU A 103 -1.61 -20.60 -6.34
C GLU A 103 -1.15 -22.05 -6.22
N ARG A 104 0.16 -22.32 -6.37
CA ARG A 104 0.72 -23.68 -6.23
C ARG A 104 0.49 -24.30 -4.86
N ASN A 105 0.47 -23.48 -3.80
CA ASN A 105 0.28 -23.94 -2.43
C ASN A 105 -1.20 -23.89 -1.97
N GLY A 106 -2.11 -23.40 -2.82
CA GLY A 106 -3.53 -23.28 -2.49
C GLY A 106 -3.82 -22.26 -1.39
N VAL A 107 -3.03 -21.19 -1.29
CA VAL A 107 -3.20 -20.11 -0.30
C VAL A 107 -3.52 -18.79 -0.99
N ALA A 108 -4.20 -17.91 -0.25
CA ALA A 108 -4.55 -16.57 -0.74
C ALA A 108 -3.54 -15.52 -0.25
N VAL A 109 -3.25 -14.55 -1.14
CA VAL A 109 -2.50 -13.33 -0.83
C VAL A 109 -3.41 -12.12 -1.06
N PHE A 110 -3.66 -11.35 -0.01
CA PHE A 110 -4.50 -10.15 -0.03
C PHE A 110 -3.65 -8.87 0.13
N TYR A 111 -3.99 -7.82 -0.62
CA TYR A 111 -3.14 -6.63 -0.72
C TYR A 111 -3.88 -5.31 -0.93
N GLU A 112 -5.14 -5.21 -0.48
CA GLU A 112 -5.97 -4.00 -0.64
C GLU A 112 -5.26 -2.72 -0.15
N ALA A 113 -4.58 -2.81 1.00
CA ALA A 113 -3.89 -1.69 1.63
C ALA A 113 -2.66 -1.19 0.84
N ALA A 114 -2.15 -1.95 -0.13
CA ALA A 114 -0.96 -1.58 -0.89
C ALA A 114 -1.21 -0.48 -1.94
N ILE A 115 -2.46 -0.30 -2.38
CA ILE A 115 -2.77 0.57 -3.53
C ILE A 115 -3.36 1.91 -3.11
N ALA A 116 -4.57 1.90 -2.56
CA ALA A 116 -5.36 3.12 -2.33
C ALA A 116 -5.77 3.30 -0.87
N GLY A 117 -4.96 2.74 0.05
CA GLY A 117 -5.18 2.80 1.49
C GLY A 117 -6.52 2.19 1.89
N GLY A 118 -7.49 3.03 2.26
CA GLY A 118 -8.82 2.61 2.69
C GLY A 118 -9.86 2.48 1.56
N ILE A 119 -9.52 2.85 0.33
CA ILE A 119 -10.42 2.73 -0.82
C ILE A 119 -10.40 1.25 -1.30
N PRO A 120 -11.56 0.56 -1.37
CA PRO A 120 -11.64 -0.88 -1.65
C PRO A 120 -11.49 -1.19 -3.15
N ILE A 121 -10.44 -0.69 -3.80
CA ILE A 121 -10.28 -0.75 -5.26
C ILE A 121 -9.96 -2.15 -5.77
N VAL A 122 -9.15 -2.93 -5.03
CA VAL A 122 -8.83 -4.32 -5.38
C VAL A 122 -10.09 -5.16 -5.33
N LYS A 123 -10.89 -5.02 -4.27
CA LYS A 123 -12.17 -5.72 -4.16
C LYS A 123 -13.16 -5.32 -5.26
N VAL A 124 -13.27 -4.03 -5.57
CA VAL A 124 -14.16 -3.56 -6.65
C VAL A 124 -13.74 -4.16 -8.00
N LEU A 125 -12.45 -4.17 -8.32
CA LEU A 125 -11.96 -4.76 -9.58
C LEU A 125 -12.12 -6.29 -9.62
N LYS A 126 -11.75 -7.00 -8.53
CA LYS A 126 -11.81 -8.47 -8.48
C LYS A 126 -13.22 -9.03 -8.41
N GLU A 127 -14.11 -8.39 -7.66
CA GLU A 127 -15.43 -8.95 -7.33
C GLU A 127 -16.55 -8.13 -7.97
N GLY A 128 -16.52 -6.81 -7.81
CA GLY A 128 -17.61 -5.93 -8.25
C GLY A 128 -17.69 -5.76 -9.77
N LEU A 129 -16.53 -5.75 -10.44
CA LEU A 129 -16.40 -5.55 -11.88
C LEU A 129 -15.90 -6.80 -12.61
N ALA A 130 -15.95 -7.97 -11.97
CA ALA A 130 -15.42 -9.23 -12.50
C ALA A 130 -15.99 -9.62 -13.88
N ALA A 131 -17.21 -9.16 -14.21
CA ALA A 131 -17.88 -9.41 -15.49
C ALA A 131 -17.70 -8.27 -16.52
N ASN A 132 -16.92 -7.23 -16.20
CA ASN A 132 -16.75 -6.05 -17.04
C ASN A 132 -15.37 -6.08 -17.69
N GLU A 133 -15.29 -5.63 -18.94
CA GLU A 133 -14.02 -5.34 -19.59
C GLU A 133 -13.56 -3.94 -19.17
N ILE A 134 -12.41 -3.87 -18.50
CA ILE A 134 -11.82 -2.59 -18.11
C ILE A 134 -11.02 -2.07 -19.31
N LEU A 135 -11.41 -0.90 -19.82
CA LEU A 135 -10.72 -0.26 -20.96
C LEU A 135 -9.55 0.60 -20.54
N TRP A 136 -9.65 1.26 -19.39
CA TRP A 136 -8.62 2.12 -18.82
C TRP A 136 -8.92 2.39 -17.33
N ILE A 137 -7.88 2.76 -16.59
CA ILE A 137 -7.94 3.21 -15.20
C ILE A 137 -7.12 4.50 -15.09
N SER A 138 -7.69 5.50 -14.42
CA SER A 138 -6.98 6.73 -14.08
C SER A 138 -7.30 7.18 -12.66
N GLY A 139 -6.32 7.75 -11.97
CA GLY A 139 -6.55 8.26 -10.63
C GLY A 139 -5.40 9.05 -10.02
N ILE A 140 -5.76 9.86 -9.02
CA ILE A 140 -4.82 10.48 -8.09
C ILE A 140 -4.63 9.51 -6.94
N ILE A 141 -3.51 8.79 -6.94
CA ILE A 141 -3.24 7.70 -5.99
C ILE A 141 -2.06 7.98 -5.06
N ASN A 142 -1.55 9.21 -5.06
CA ASN A 142 -0.52 9.68 -4.12
C ASN A 142 -1.00 10.92 -3.35
N GLY A 143 -1.08 10.79 -2.03
CA GLY A 143 -1.61 11.85 -1.15
C GLY A 143 -0.68 13.05 -1.02
N THR A 144 0.62 12.81 -0.86
CA THR A 144 1.65 13.83 -0.66
C THR A 144 1.73 14.80 -1.84
N THR A 145 1.85 14.28 -3.06
CA THR A 145 1.89 15.11 -4.27
C THR A 145 0.57 15.83 -4.53
N ASN A 146 -0.56 15.19 -4.27
CA ASN A 146 -1.87 15.84 -4.41
C ASN A 146 -2.03 16.99 -3.40
N TYR A 147 -1.53 16.83 -2.18
CA TYR A 147 -1.51 17.89 -1.17
C TYR A 147 -0.67 19.07 -1.66
N ILE A 148 0.59 18.82 -2.04
CA ILE A 148 1.51 19.85 -2.54
C ILE A 148 0.88 20.64 -3.70
N LEU A 149 0.40 19.95 -4.74
CA LEU A 149 -0.22 20.60 -5.90
C LEU A 149 -1.51 21.36 -5.53
N SER A 150 -2.25 20.89 -4.51
CA SER A 150 -3.45 21.59 -4.03
C SER A 150 -3.10 22.85 -3.25
N GLU A 151 -2.04 22.84 -2.45
CA GLU A 151 -1.58 24.04 -1.72
C GLU A 151 -1.00 25.07 -2.70
N MET A 152 -0.24 24.63 -3.70
CA MET A 152 0.22 25.51 -4.79
C MET A 152 -0.96 26.19 -5.51
N ASP A 153 -2.04 25.44 -5.82
CA ASP A 153 -3.22 25.98 -6.53
C ASP A 153 -4.10 26.91 -5.66
N LYS A 154 -4.24 26.60 -4.37
CA LYS A 154 -5.12 27.35 -3.46
C LYS A 154 -4.48 28.62 -2.91
N ARG A 155 -3.17 28.59 -2.68
CA ARG A 155 -2.44 29.63 -1.94
C ARG A 155 -1.36 30.31 -2.76
N ASP A 156 -1.28 29.98 -4.06
CA ASP A 156 -0.30 30.52 -4.99
C ASP A 156 1.15 30.36 -4.46
N LEU A 157 1.45 29.19 -3.88
CA LEU A 157 2.76 28.88 -3.31
C LEU A 157 3.71 28.32 -4.36
N GLY A 158 5.01 28.56 -4.17
CA GLY A 158 6.06 27.84 -4.88
C GLY A 158 6.15 26.37 -4.45
N PHE A 159 6.75 25.53 -5.28
CA PHE A 159 6.93 24.09 -5.01
C PHE A 159 7.64 23.82 -3.68
N ASP A 160 8.77 24.50 -3.43
CA ASP A 160 9.59 24.27 -2.22
C ASP A 160 8.87 24.70 -0.93
N GLU A 161 8.05 25.75 -1.01
CA GLU A 161 7.24 26.22 0.11
C GLU A 161 6.13 25.21 0.43
N ALA A 162 5.37 24.78 -0.57
CA ALA A 162 4.32 23.77 -0.41
C ALA A 162 4.90 22.42 0.08
N LEU A 163 6.08 22.03 -0.39
CA LEU A 163 6.78 20.83 0.10
C LEU A 163 7.20 20.99 1.58
N SER A 164 7.71 22.16 1.95
CA SER A 164 8.11 22.45 3.33
C SER A 164 6.92 22.38 4.28
N GLU A 165 5.76 22.90 3.88
CA GLU A 165 4.52 22.78 4.65
C GLU A 165 4.00 21.35 4.73
N ALA A 166 4.06 20.60 3.62
CA ALA A 166 3.70 19.20 3.61
C ALA A 166 4.54 18.40 4.64
N LYS A 167 5.84 18.69 4.75
CA LYS A 167 6.71 18.10 5.78
C LYS A 167 6.32 18.53 7.20
N LEU A 168 6.07 19.82 7.40
CA LEU A 168 5.69 20.37 8.71
C LEU A 168 4.39 19.75 9.26
N HIS A 169 3.42 19.52 8.36
CA HIS A 169 2.13 18.92 8.71
C HIS A 169 2.12 17.39 8.66
N GLY A 170 3.25 16.75 8.36
CA GLY A 170 3.37 15.29 8.30
C GLY A 170 2.71 14.64 7.08
N TYR A 171 2.38 15.40 6.04
CA TYR A 171 1.92 14.87 4.75
C TYR A 171 3.07 14.36 3.86
N ALA A 172 4.29 14.83 4.10
CA ALA A 172 5.50 14.37 3.42
C ALA A 172 6.54 13.90 4.44
N GLU A 173 7.24 12.82 4.12
CA GLU A 173 8.38 12.36 4.91
C GLU A 173 9.61 13.25 4.73
N GLN A 174 10.65 13.02 5.53
CA GLN A 174 11.92 13.75 5.41
C GLN A 174 12.55 13.57 4.03
N ASP A 175 12.52 12.35 3.51
CA ASP A 175 12.84 12.02 2.12
C ASP A 175 11.56 11.69 1.34
N PRO A 176 10.97 12.67 0.64
CA PRO A 176 9.72 12.50 -0.11
C PRO A 176 9.95 12.01 -1.55
N THR A 177 11.17 11.57 -1.90
CA THR A 177 11.60 11.28 -3.27
C THR A 177 10.65 10.32 -3.98
N LEU A 178 10.24 9.23 -3.30
CA LEU A 178 9.31 8.25 -3.87
C LEU A 178 7.98 8.88 -4.30
N ASP A 179 7.48 9.86 -3.55
CA ASP A 179 6.23 10.55 -3.83
C ASP A 179 6.42 11.58 -4.95
N ILE A 180 7.34 12.53 -4.76
CA ILE A 180 7.46 13.70 -5.64
C ILE A 180 8.10 13.40 -6.99
N ASP A 181 8.79 12.26 -7.13
CA ASP A 181 9.26 11.73 -8.43
C ASP A 181 8.24 10.81 -9.11
N GLY A 182 7.09 10.56 -8.47
CA GLY A 182 5.97 9.81 -9.04
C GLY A 182 6.11 8.29 -8.97
N LEU A 183 7.18 7.79 -8.36
CA LEU A 183 7.47 6.35 -8.26
C LEU A 183 6.41 5.61 -7.42
N ASP A 184 5.89 6.22 -6.35
CA ASP A 184 4.78 5.65 -5.58
C ASP A 184 3.52 5.48 -6.43
N SER A 185 3.20 6.46 -7.27
CA SER A 185 2.06 6.37 -8.21
C SER A 185 2.31 5.28 -9.26
N ALA A 186 3.53 5.18 -9.77
CA ALA A 186 3.92 4.14 -10.73
C ALA A 186 3.81 2.72 -10.13
N HIS A 187 4.23 2.51 -8.88
CA HIS A 187 4.03 1.22 -8.20
C HIS A 187 2.55 0.86 -8.08
N LYS A 188 1.72 1.82 -7.67
CA LYS A 188 0.28 1.59 -7.46
C LYS A 188 -0.46 1.33 -8.77
N ILE A 189 -0.15 2.08 -9.83
CA ILE A 189 -0.78 1.86 -11.13
C ILE A 189 -0.32 0.57 -11.79
N SER A 190 0.93 0.14 -11.61
CA SER A 190 1.39 -1.19 -12.05
C SER A 190 0.51 -2.32 -11.48
N LEU A 191 0.24 -2.25 -10.18
CA LEU A 191 -0.60 -3.24 -9.48
C LEU A 191 -2.07 -3.16 -9.93
N LEU A 192 -2.61 -1.94 -10.11
CA LEU A 192 -3.97 -1.74 -10.61
C LEU A 192 -4.14 -2.22 -12.04
N ALA A 193 -3.22 -1.87 -12.93
CA ALA A 193 -3.20 -2.31 -14.32
C ALA A 193 -3.12 -3.83 -14.39
N SER A 194 -2.23 -4.42 -13.58
CA SER A 194 -2.08 -5.87 -13.56
C SER A 194 -3.36 -6.57 -13.12
N LEU A 195 -4.05 -5.97 -12.16
CA LEU A 195 -5.31 -6.48 -11.68
C LEU A 195 -6.45 -6.32 -12.69
N ALA A 196 -6.54 -5.15 -13.31
CA ALA A 196 -7.65 -4.78 -14.18
C ALA A 196 -7.59 -5.48 -15.55
N PHE A 197 -6.39 -5.69 -16.07
CA PHE A 197 -6.15 -6.27 -17.39
C PHE A 197 -5.74 -7.75 -17.33
N GLY A 198 -5.56 -8.32 -16.12
CA GLY A 198 -5.27 -9.74 -15.94
C GLY A 198 -3.89 -10.18 -16.45
N THR A 199 -2.93 -9.27 -16.54
CA THR A 199 -1.55 -9.55 -16.99
C THR A 199 -0.54 -8.83 -16.10
N SER A 200 0.69 -9.32 -15.96
CA SER A 200 1.73 -8.61 -15.22
C SER A 200 2.37 -7.51 -16.06
N PHE A 201 2.62 -6.33 -15.46
CA PHE A 201 3.41 -5.26 -16.06
C PHE A 201 4.73 -5.09 -15.32
N ASP A 202 5.82 -4.89 -16.06
CA ASP A 202 7.10 -4.58 -15.44
C ASP A 202 7.11 -3.13 -14.97
N PHE A 203 7.41 -2.90 -13.69
CA PHE A 203 7.50 -1.56 -13.14
C PHE A 203 8.58 -0.72 -13.82
N ASP A 204 9.70 -1.34 -14.20
CA ASP A 204 10.83 -0.64 -14.82
C ASP A 204 10.49 -0.11 -16.22
N GLU A 205 9.41 -0.62 -16.84
CA GLU A 205 8.89 -0.15 -18.13
C GLU A 205 7.84 0.97 -17.99
N ILE A 206 7.39 1.30 -16.77
CA ILE A 206 6.35 2.31 -16.55
C ILE A 206 6.98 3.71 -16.51
N PRO A 207 6.65 4.60 -17.46
CA PRO A 207 7.16 5.96 -17.43
C PRO A 207 6.61 6.72 -16.22
N ALA A 208 7.50 7.16 -15.34
CA ALA A 208 7.17 7.98 -14.19
C ALA A 208 7.74 9.39 -14.35
N ARG A 209 6.86 10.39 -14.25
CA ARG A 209 7.25 11.79 -14.14
C ARG A 209 6.57 12.39 -12.92
N GLY A 210 7.38 12.82 -11.97
CA GLY A 210 6.93 13.46 -10.75
C GLY A 210 6.46 14.90 -10.92
N ILE A 211 6.33 15.58 -9.79
CA ILE A 211 5.89 16.97 -9.68
C ILE A 211 7.05 17.95 -9.48
N ARG A 212 8.30 17.45 -9.42
CA ARG A 212 9.49 18.31 -9.35
C ARG A 212 9.55 19.23 -10.57
N GLY A 213 9.86 20.51 -10.31
CA GLY A 213 10.02 21.51 -11.35
C GLY A 213 8.72 22.09 -11.90
N ILE A 214 7.56 21.74 -11.33
CA ILE A 214 6.32 22.49 -11.57
C ILE A 214 6.48 23.87 -10.92
N ASP A 215 6.39 24.92 -11.72
CA ASP A 215 6.51 26.30 -11.27
C ASP A 215 5.14 26.82 -10.82
N GLU A 216 5.15 27.78 -9.89
CA GLU A 216 3.95 28.51 -9.46
C GLU A 216 3.20 29.11 -10.67
N ARG A 217 3.94 29.59 -11.68
CA ARG A 217 3.39 30.14 -12.92
C ARG A 217 2.62 29.08 -13.70
N ASP A 218 3.09 27.83 -13.75
CA ASP A 218 2.42 26.75 -14.46
C ASP A 218 1.02 26.52 -13.85
N VAL A 219 0.96 26.44 -12.52
CA VAL A 219 -0.31 26.26 -11.77
C VAL A 219 -1.24 27.45 -12.02
N ARG A 220 -0.72 28.68 -11.92
CA ARG A 220 -1.49 29.90 -12.15
C ARG A 220 -2.03 30.00 -13.58
N PHE A 221 -1.24 29.64 -14.58
CA PHE A 221 -1.70 29.63 -15.98
C PHE A 221 -2.72 28.53 -16.22
N ALA A 222 -2.49 27.31 -15.72
CA ALA A 222 -3.49 26.23 -15.80
C ALA A 222 -4.85 26.68 -15.25
N LYS A 223 -4.85 27.31 -14.07
CA LYS A 223 -6.07 27.87 -13.45
C LYS A 223 -6.75 28.93 -14.30
N LYS A 224 -6.00 29.85 -14.92
CA LYS A 224 -6.54 30.85 -15.85
C LYS A 224 -7.19 30.23 -17.09
N PHE A 225 -6.70 29.08 -17.54
CA PHE A 225 -7.28 28.33 -18.65
C PHE A 225 -8.41 27.37 -18.22
N GLY A 226 -8.78 27.34 -16.94
CA GLY A 226 -9.84 26.47 -16.43
C GLY A 226 -9.38 25.04 -16.11
N TYR A 227 -8.07 24.80 -15.99
CA TYR A 227 -7.47 23.50 -15.67
C TYR A 227 -6.84 23.49 -14.28
N GLN A 228 -6.56 22.28 -13.79
CA GLN A 228 -5.76 22.04 -12.59
C GLN A 228 -4.60 21.11 -12.94
N ILE A 229 -3.48 21.29 -12.24
CA ILE A 229 -2.34 20.38 -12.36
C ILE A 229 -2.47 19.30 -11.30
N LYS A 230 -2.42 18.04 -11.73
CA LYS A 230 -2.50 16.85 -10.87
C LYS A 230 -1.50 15.80 -11.34
N LEU A 231 -0.90 15.08 -10.39
CA LEU A 231 -0.17 13.86 -10.69
C LEU A 231 -1.19 12.74 -10.91
N LEU A 232 -1.39 12.37 -12.17
CA LEU A 232 -2.30 11.31 -12.58
C LEU A 232 -1.52 10.04 -12.87
N ALA A 233 -1.99 8.92 -12.33
CA ALA A 233 -1.59 7.61 -12.80
C ALA A 233 -2.65 7.11 -13.80
N PHE A 234 -2.22 6.52 -14.91
CA PHE A 234 -3.08 6.10 -16.00
C PHE A 234 -2.61 4.74 -16.54
N ALA A 235 -3.56 3.84 -16.81
CA ALA A 235 -3.34 2.55 -17.43
C ALA A 235 -4.47 2.22 -18.40
#